data_AF-A0A9E3S098-F1
#
_entry.id   AF-A0A9E3S098-F1
#
_cell.length_a   1.000
_cell.length_b   1.000
_cell.length_c   1.000
_cell.angle_alpha   90.00
_cell.angle_beta   90.00
_cell.angle_gamma   90.00
#
_symmetry.space_group_name_H-M   'P 1'
#
loop_
_entity.id
_entity.type
_entity.pdbx_description
1 polymer ?
#
loop_
_entity_poly.entity_id
_entity_poly.type
_entity_poly.pdbx_seq_one_letter_code
_entity_poly.pdbx_strand_id
1 'polypeptide(L)'
;MKKILFTPLVLAAGLASSGLMAADAPQGAAPMPAEMQNMMKVFTPEMRQKVMALSPELKGTIVKLHAGHPRRAKETTLRQIMHEILSEYQSIASALATDNAEQAAEAARRLASHRIPKGGLLPYFPLDKVNNNDLAVLPAMNTIVEGSALKLAEAADAGDMPKAASYMSDIMTGCVACHQKFRGVPGISANLMTPLSK
;
A
#
# COMPACT_ATOMS: atom_id res chain seq x y z
N MET A 1 -43.26 61.34 51.53
CA MET A 1 -43.56 62.35 50.49
C MET A 1 -42.89 61.93 49.19
N LYS A 2 -43.70 61.92 48.10
CA LYS A 2 -43.40 61.98 46.64
C LYS A 2 -41.89 62.05 46.24
N LYS A 3 -41.41 61.34 45.20
CA LYS A 3 -41.93 61.31 43.82
C LYS A 3 -41.49 60.05 43.05
N ILE A 4 -42.39 59.59 42.20
CA ILE A 4 -42.22 58.64 41.09
C ILE A 4 -41.59 59.39 39.90
N LEU A 5 -40.73 58.72 39.12
CA LEU A 5 -40.50 59.06 37.71
C LEU A 5 -40.26 57.77 36.89
N PHE A 6 -41.14 57.59 35.89
CA PHE A 6 -41.11 56.63 34.80
C PHE A 6 -40.23 57.17 33.66
N THR A 7 -39.45 56.30 33.00
CA THR A 7 -39.41 56.17 31.52
C THR A 7 -38.61 54.94 31.06
N PRO A 8 -38.90 54.40 29.85
CA PRO A 8 -38.56 53.04 29.41
C PRO A 8 -37.29 52.99 28.53
N LEU A 9 -36.66 51.81 28.44
CA LEU A 9 -35.77 51.50 27.32
C LEU A 9 -36.00 50.08 26.81
N VAL A 10 -36.34 50.04 25.53
CA VAL A 10 -36.47 48.89 24.64
C VAL A 10 -35.07 48.35 24.32
N LEU A 11 -34.94 47.03 24.09
CA LEU A 11 -34.40 46.40 22.86
C LEU A 11 -33.59 45.09 23.10
N ALA A 12 -33.98 44.08 22.31
CA ALA A 12 -33.19 42.96 21.80
C ALA A 12 -32.77 41.81 22.73
N ALA A 13 -33.62 40.79 22.78
CA ALA A 13 -33.20 39.40 22.99
C ALA A 13 -32.41 38.93 21.75
N GLY A 14 -31.08 38.88 21.86
CA GLY A 14 -30.22 38.22 20.88
C GLY A 14 -30.25 36.71 21.09
N LEU A 15 -31.01 35.98 20.27
CA LEU A 15 -30.85 34.54 20.08
C LEU A 15 -29.48 34.29 19.43
N ALA A 16 -28.50 33.91 20.24
CA ALA A 16 -27.26 33.33 19.75
C ALA A 16 -27.55 31.92 19.25
N SER A 17 -27.96 31.82 17.99
CA SER A 17 -27.95 30.56 17.25
C SER A 17 -26.50 30.12 17.09
N SER A 18 -26.03 29.23 17.97
CA SER A 18 -24.81 28.47 17.78
C SER A 18 -25.01 27.56 16.57
N GLY A 19 -24.73 28.10 15.38
CA GLY A 19 -24.63 27.33 14.15
C GLY A 19 -23.50 26.31 14.32
N LEU A 20 -23.88 25.06 14.58
CA LEU A 20 -23.06 23.89 14.29
C LEU A 20 -22.62 24.01 12.83
N MET A 21 -21.38 24.46 12.62
CA MET A 21 -20.66 24.21 11.37
C MET A 21 -20.42 22.71 11.31
N ALA A 22 -21.42 21.96 10.84
CA ALA A 22 -21.18 20.67 10.22
C ALA A 22 -20.26 20.96 9.04
N ALA A 23 -18.99 20.57 9.15
CA ALA A 23 -18.09 20.55 8.01
C ALA A 23 -18.72 19.64 6.96
N ASP A 24 -19.23 20.23 5.89
CA ASP A 24 -19.75 19.48 4.75
C ASP A 24 -18.66 18.52 4.27
N ALA A 25 -18.99 17.23 4.26
CA ALA A 25 -18.19 16.24 3.58
C ALA A 25 -18.04 16.68 2.11
N PRO A 26 -16.83 16.64 1.52
CA PRO A 26 -16.63 17.13 0.17
C PRO A 26 -17.54 16.36 -0.80
N GLN A 27 -18.58 17.05 -1.30
CA GLN A 27 -19.46 16.54 -2.33
C GLN A 27 -18.64 16.42 -3.64
N GLY A 28 -18.56 15.21 -4.20
CA GLY A 28 -17.89 14.96 -5.48
C GLY A 28 -16.72 13.97 -5.43
N ALA A 29 -16.40 13.38 -4.28
CA ALA A 29 -15.46 12.26 -4.27
C ALA A 29 -16.06 11.08 -5.05
N ALA A 30 -15.42 10.71 -6.17
CA ALA A 30 -15.76 9.50 -6.89
C ALA A 30 -15.80 8.31 -5.90
N PRO A 31 -16.80 7.41 -6.01
CA PRO A 31 -16.91 6.29 -5.08
C PRO A 31 -15.62 5.48 -5.10
N MET A 32 -15.08 5.18 -3.91
CA MET A 32 -13.85 4.40 -3.80
C MET A 32 -14.00 3.05 -4.50
N PRO A 33 -12.99 2.56 -5.24
CA PRO A 33 -13.04 1.24 -5.87
C PRO A 33 -13.39 0.15 -4.85
N ALA A 34 -14.20 -0.83 -5.24
CA ALA A 34 -14.69 -1.89 -4.35
C ALA A 34 -13.56 -2.63 -3.61
N GLU A 35 -12.41 -2.77 -4.26
CA GLU A 35 -11.22 -3.33 -3.65
C GLU A 35 -10.69 -2.50 -2.47
N MET A 36 -10.59 -1.18 -2.64
CA MET A 36 -10.19 -0.27 -1.56
C MET A 36 -11.19 -0.33 -0.41
N GLN A 37 -12.49 -0.41 -0.71
CA GLN A 37 -13.53 -0.59 0.31
C GLN A 37 -13.33 -1.89 1.10
N ASN A 38 -12.98 -2.99 0.44
CA ASN A 38 -12.70 -4.27 1.10
C ASN A 38 -11.44 -4.21 1.98
N MET A 39 -10.39 -3.50 1.55
CA MET A 39 -9.21 -3.27 2.39
C MET A 39 -9.55 -2.45 3.64
N MET A 40 -10.38 -1.40 3.52
CA MET A 40 -10.79 -0.58 4.67
C MET A 40 -11.48 -1.40 5.77
N LYS A 41 -12.18 -2.48 5.42
CA LYS A 41 -12.89 -3.35 6.39
C LYS A 41 -11.95 -4.08 7.34
N VAL A 42 -10.67 -4.23 7.00
CA VAL A 42 -9.70 -4.95 7.84
C VAL A 42 -8.65 -4.02 8.47
N PHE A 43 -8.72 -2.72 8.19
CA PHE A 43 -7.78 -1.72 8.71
C PHE A 43 -8.21 -1.16 10.06
N THR A 44 -7.22 -0.88 10.92
CA THR A 44 -7.42 -0.09 12.14
C THR A 44 -7.97 1.30 11.80
N PRO A 45 -8.65 1.99 12.74
CA PRO A 45 -9.17 3.34 12.52
C PRO A 45 -8.10 4.33 12.04
N GLU A 46 -6.91 4.30 12.64
CA GLU A 46 -5.78 5.16 12.31
C GLU A 46 -5.31 4.91 10.87
N MET A 47 -5.27 3.64 10.47
CA MET A 47 -4.88 3.25 9.12
C MET A 47 -5.92 3.70 8.08
N ARG A 48 -7.22 3.56 8.38
CA ARG A 48 -8.27 4.09 7.51
C ARG A 48 -8.14 5.59 7.34
N GLN A 49 -7.90 6.32 8.43
CA GLN A 49 -7.70 7.78 8.36
C GLN A 49 -6.53 8.15 7.45
N LYS A 50 -5.39 7.47 7.58
CA LYS A 50 -4.22 7.67 6.70
C LYS A 50 -4.54 7.40 5.23
N VAL A 51 -5.23 6.29 4.93
CA VAL A 51 -5.59 5.96 3.54
C VAL A 51 -6.61 6.94 2.97
N MET A 52 -7.59 7.36 3.77
CA MET A 52 -8.59 8.36 3.35
C MET A 52 -7.94 9.72 3.04
N ALA A 53 -6.85 10.07 3.72
CA ALA A 53 -6.09 11.29 3.46
C ALA A 53 -5.20 11.25 2.20
N LEU A 54 -5.02 10.09 1.56
CA LEU A 54 -4.25 10.00 0.32
C LEU A 54 -4.97 10.69 -0.86
N SER A 55 -4.18 11.19 -1.81
CA SER A 55 -4.71 11.81 -3.02
C SER A 55 -5.50 10.80 -3.88
N PRO A 56 -6.48 11.24 -4.67
CA PRO A 56 -7.20 10.37 -5.60
C PRO A 56 -6.28 9.63 -6.58
N GLU A 57 -5.24 10.31 -7.09
CA GLU A 57 -4.29 9.77 -8.04
C GLU A 57 -3.47 8.63 -7.41
N LEU A 58 -3.02 8.82 -6.17
CA LEU A 58 -2.26 7.79 -5.47
C LEU A 58 -3.17 6.59 -5.11
N LYS A 59 -4.41 6.83 -4.68
CA LYS A 59 -5.38 5.75 -4.46
C LYS A 59 -5.61 4.94 -5.74
N GLY A 60 -5.74 5.61 -6.88
CA GLY A 60 -5.86 4.96 -8.19
C GLY A 60 -4.62 4.13 -8.55
N THR A 61 -3.43 4.67 -8.27
CA THR A 61 -2.15 3.98 -8.45
C THR A 61 -2.07 2.70 -7.61
N ILE A 62 -2.44 2.76 -6.33
CA ILE A 62 -2.42 1.61 -5.42
C ILE A 62 -3.37 0.51 -5.91
N VAL A 63 -4.57 0.88 -6.36
CA VAL A 63 -5.54 -0.07 -6.94
C VAL A 63 -4.97 -0.72 -8.20
N LYS A 64 -4.32 0.05 -9.08
CA LYS A 64 -3.67 -0.50 -10.28
C LYS A 64 -2.58 -1.51 -9.94
N LEU A 65 -1.73 -1.21 -8.95
CA LEU A 65 -0.69 -2.13 -8.48
C LEU A 65 -1.28 -3.43 -7.93
N HIS A 66 -2.35 -3.35 -7.13
CA HIS A 66 -3.01 -4.55 -6.62
C HIS A 66 -3.74 -5.33 -7.72
N ALA A 67 -4.31 -4.66 -8.72
CA ALA A 67 -4.96 -5.30 -9.86
C ALA A 67 -3.97 -6.14 -10.70
N GLY A 68 -2.69 -5.77 -10.72
CA GLY A 68 -1.61 -6.57 -11.33
C GLY A 68 -1.39 -7.93 -10.65
N HIS A 69 -1.97 -8.14 -9.46
CA HIS A 69 -1.79 -9.34 -8.67
C HIS A 69 -3.12 -10.08 -8.44
N PRO A 70 -3.51 -10.99 -9.35
CA PRO A 70 -4.79 -11.70 -9.25
C PRO A 70 -4.81 -12.68 -8.07
N ARG A 71 -3.63 -13.17 -7.63
CA ARG A 71 -3.52 -14.08 -6.50
C ARG A 71 -3.51 -13.29 -5.19
N ARG A 72 -4.57 -13.44 -4.39
CA ARG A 72 -4.74 -12.70 -3.13
C ARG A 72 -4.81 -13.65 -1.96
N ALA A 73 -4.02 -13.38 -0.93
CA ALA A 73 -4.01 -14.18 0.27
C ALA A 73 -5.14 -13.73 1.22
N LYS A 74 -5.93 -14.69 1.70
CA LYS A 74 -6.91 -14.45 2.77
C LYS A 74 -6.23 -14.33 4.13
N GLU A 75 -5.26 -15.20 4.40
CA GLU A 75 -4.59 -15.30 5.71
C GLU A 75 -3.08 -15.03 5.67
N THR A 76 -2.42 -15.21 4.52
CA THR A 76 -0.97 -15.08 4.43
C THR A 76 -0.52 -13.63 4.64
N THR A 77 0.39 -13.43 5.58
CA THR A 77 0.99 -12.14 5.91
C THR A 77 2.07 -11.72 4.92
N LEU A 78 2.46 -10.44 4.92
CA LEU A 78 3.58 -9.98 4.09
C LEU A 78 4.88 -10.74 4.38
N ARG A 79 5.17 -11.11 5.63
CA ARG A 79 6.39 -11.90 5.94
C ARG A 79 6.39 -13.24 5.21
N GLN A 80 5.27 -13.95 5.24
CA GLN A 80 5.15 -15.24 4.55
C GLN A 80 5.26 -15.08 3.03
N ILE A 81 4.62 -14.06 2.46
CA ILE A 81 4.78 -13.72 1.03
C ILE A 81 6.24 -13.38 0.70
N MET A 82 6.94 -12.64 1.57
CA MET A 82 8.35 -12.33 1.38
C MET A 82 9.25 -13.58 1.47
N HIS A 83 8.86 -14.62 2.21
CA HIS A 83 9.55 -15.92 2.16
C HIS A 83 9.28 -16.67 0.85
N GLU A 84 8.05 -16.60 0.30
CA GLU A 84 7.75 -17.13 -1.03
C GLU A 84 8.62 -16.43 -2.10
N ILE A 85 8.67 -15.08 -2.07
CA ILE A 85 9.51 -14.27 -2.97
C ILE A 85 10.99 -14.60 -2.82
N LEU A 86 11.49 -14.75 -1.58
CA LEU A 86 12.87 -15.13 -1.30
C LEU A 86 13.22 -16.50 -1.89
N SER A 87 12.30 -17.46 -1.77
CA SER A 87 12.47 -18.80 -2.35
C SER A 87 12.63 -18.74 -3.87
N GLU A 88 11.81 -17.93 -4.55
CA GLU A 88 11.94 -17.74 -6.00
C GLU A 88 13.23 -17.00 -6.36
N TYR A 89 13.64 -15.98 -5.59
CA TYR A 89 14.91 -15.29 -5.79
C TYR A 89 16.12 -16.25 -5.67
N GLN A 90 16.09 -17.17 -4.70
CA GLN A 90 17.12 -18.20 -4.54
C GLN A 90 17.09 -19.23 -5.67
N SER A 91 15.91 -19.58 -6.19
CA SER A 91 15.78 -20.44 -7.37
C SER A 91 16.38 -19.77 -8.61
N ILE A 92 16.14 -18.47 -8.82
CA ILE A 92 16.77 -17.69 -9.90
C ILE A 92 18.29 -17.72 -9.74
N ALA A 93 18.81 -17.47 -8.54
CA ALA A 93 20.24 -17.48 -8.25
C ALA A 93 20.90 -18.81 -8.63
N SER A 94 20.29 -19.91 -8.17
CA SER A 94 20.77 -21.25 -8.48
C SER A 94 20.73 -21.52 -9.97
N ALA A 95 19.63 -21.16 -10.64
CA ALA A 95 19.43 -21.40 -12.07
C ALA A 95 20.46 -20.65 -12.92
N LEU A 96 20.73 -19.38 -12.61
CA LEU A 96 21.76 -18.58 -13.29
C LEU A 96 23.17 -19.16 -13.06
N ALA A 97 23.47 -19.60 -11.84
CA ALA A 97 24.77 -20.18 -11.50
C ALA A 97 25.03 -21.53 -12.19
N THR A 98 23.98 -22.25 -12.59
CA THR A 98 24.06 -23.54 -13.28
C THR A 98 23.66 -23.46 -14.76
N ASP A 99 23.56 -22.26 -15.33
CA ASP A 99 23.15 -22.03 -16.72
C ASP A 99 21.81 -22.69 -17.12
N ASN A 100 20.85 -22.70 -16.19
CA ASN A 100 19.52 -23.28 -16.39
C ASN A 100 18.50 -22.19 -16.74
N ALA A 101 18.36 -21.90 -18.03
CA ALA A 101 17.47 -20.84 -18.54
C ALA A 101 16.00 -21.07 -18.19
N GLU A 102 15.49 -22.30 -18.37
CA GLU A 102 14.07 -22.63 -18.10
C GLU A 102 13.72 -22.38 -16.63
N GLN A 103 14.56 -22.85 -15.71
CA GLN A 103 14.35 -22.63 -14.28
C GLN A 103 14.44 -21.15 -13.91
N ALA A 104 15.37 -20.40 -14.51
CA ALA A 104 15.54 -18.97 -14.26
C ALA A 104 14.29 -18.19 -14.70
N ALA A 105 13.78 -18.46 -15.90
CA ALA A 105 12.61 -17.78 -16.44
C ALA A 105 11.36 -18.06 -15.63
N GLU A 106 11.10 -19.34 -15.34
CA GLU A 106 9.89 -19.74 -14.64
C GLU A 106 9.91 -19.25 -13.16
N ALA A 107 11.05 -19.32 -12.47
CA ALA A 107 11.17 -18.76 -11.12
C ALA A 107 10.97 -17.23 -11.11
N ALA A 108 11.48 -16.52 -12.11
CA ALA A 108 11.30 -15.07 -12.21
C ALA A 108 9.85 -14.66 -12.50
N ARG A 109 9.13 -15.44 -13.33
CA ARG A 109 7.68 -15.26 -13.53
C ARG A 109 6.90 -15.52 -12.23
N ARG A 110 7.27 -16.53 -11.44
CA ARG A 110 6.64 -16.78 -10.12
C ARG A 110 6.94 -15.69 -9.10
N LEU A 111 8.15 -15.13 -9.10
CA LEU A 111 8.49 -13.96 -8.30
C LEU A 111 7.59 -12.78 -8.68
N ALA A 112 7.48 -12.44 -9.96
CA ALA A 112 6.63 -11.34 -10.44
C ALA A 112 5.12 -11.59 -10.23
N SER A 113 4.70 -12.84 -10.06
CA SER A 113 3.30 -13.23 -9.84
C SER A 113 3.04 -13.71 -8.41
N HIS A 114 3.80 -13.20 -7.44
CA HIS A 114 3.59 -13.48 -6.03
C HIS A 114 2.17 -13.09 -5.58
N ARG A 115 1.72 -13.58 -4.43
CA ARG A 115 0.39 -13.23 -3.90
C ARG A 115 0.43 -11.85 -3.24
N ILE A 116 -0.69 -11.14 -3.22
CA ILE A 116 -0.87 -9.97 -2.34
C ILE A 116 -1.19 -10.45 -0.92
N PRO A 117 -0.54 -9.91 0.13
CA PRO A 117 -0.78 -10.32 1.50
C PRO A 117 -2.18 -9.92 1.99
N LYS A 118 -2.61 -10.53 3.10
CA LYS A 118 -3.86 -10.20 3.80
C LYS A 118 -3.98 -8.70 4.03
N GLY A 119 -5.06 -8.11 3.52
CA GLY A 119 -5.35 -6.68 3.64
C GLY A 119 -4.57 -5.76 2.69
N GLY A 120 -3.80 -6.30 1.76
CA GLY A 120 -2.96 -5.51 0.86
C GLY A 120 -1.64 -5.09 1.50
N LEU A 121 -0.84 -4.30 0.78
CA LEU A 121 0.52 -3.95 1.18
C LEU A 121 0.56 -2.90 2.30
N LEU A 122 -0.31 -1.89 2.22
CA LEU A 122 -0.29 -0.71 3.09
C LEU A 122 -0.28 -0.99 4.61
N PRO A 123 -1.06 -1.94 5.17
CA PRO A 123 -1.06 -2.16 6.62
C PRO A 123 0.28 -2.67 7.18
N TYR A 124 1.16 -3.19 6.32
CA TYR A 124 2.49 -3.64 6.73
C TYR A 124 3.56 -2.54 6.73
N PHE A 125 3.20 -1.32 6.31
CA PHE A 125 4.08 -0.16 6.40
C PHE A 125 3.93 0.57 7.75
N PRO A 126 5.00 1.23 8.24
CA PRO A 126 4.88 2.18 9.33
C PRO A 126 3.83 3.25 9.01
N LEU A 127 2.98 3.60 9.98
CA LEU A 127 1.87 4.55 9.76
C LEU A 127 2.33 5.94 9.30
N ASP A 128 3.54 6.37 9.68
CA ASP A 128 4.11 7.63 9.22
C ASP A 128 4.46 7.61 7.73
N LYS A 129 4.70 6.43 7.14
CA LYS A 129 4.98 6.23 5.70
C LYS A 129 3.73 6.08 4.84
N VAL A 130 2.54 5.99 5.43
CA VAL A 130 1.27 5.95 4.69
C VAL A 130 0.83 7.39 4.39
N ASN A 131 1.52 8.02 3.44
CA ASN A 131 1.26 9.39 2.98
C ASN A 131 1.61 9.53 1.48
N ASN A 132 1.21 10.66 0.87
CA ASN A 132 1.40 10.87 -0.58
C ASN A 132 2.88 10.83 -1.01
N ASN A 133 3.78 11.45 -0.24
CA ASN A 133 5.18 11.58 -0.60
C ASN A 133 5.90 10.23 -0.56
N ASP A 134 5.66 9.45 0.51
CA ASP A 134 6.33 8.18 0.69
C ASP A 134 5.80 7.11 -0.25
N LEU A 135 4.48 7.03 -0.48
CA LEU A 135 3.89 6.00 -1.32
C LEU A 135 4.02 6.29 -2.83
N ALA A 136 4.37 7.52 -3.23
CA ALA A 136 4.60 7.87 -4.63
C ALA A 136 5.71 7.04 -5.30
N VAL A 137 6.61 6.44 -4.52
CA VAL A 137 7.71 5.61 -5.06
C VAL A 137 7.30 4.17 -5.40
N LEU A 138 6.12 3.72 -4.97
CA LEU A 138 5.68 2.33 -5.16
C LEU A 138 5.70 1.86 -6.63
N PRO A 139 5.27 2.65 -7.63
CA PRO A 139 5.35 2.22 -9.03
C PRO A 139 6.78 1.97 -9.51
N ALA A 140 7.71 2.83 -9.09
CA ALA A 140 9.12 2.66 -9.42
C ALA A 140 9.69 1.39 -8.75
N MET A 141 9.33 1.16 -7.48
CA MET A 141 9.72 -0.06 -6.74
C MET A 141 9.14 -1.34 -7.38
N ASN A 142 7.88 -1.31 -7.82
CA ASN A 142 7.26 -2.41 -8.56
C ASN A 142 7.99 -2.68 -9.88
N THR A 143 8.36 -1.62 -10.59
CA THR A 143 9.05 -1.73 -11.88
C THR A 143 10.44 -2.35 -11.73
N ILE A 144 11.21 -1.94 -10.71
CA ILE A 144 12.56 -2.46 -10.49
C ILE A 144 12.57 -3.89 -9.94
N VAL A 145 11.56 -4.32 -9.17
CA VAL A 145 11.48 -5.69 -8.65
C VAL A 145 10.74 -6.60 -9.64
N GLU A 146 9.43 -6.45 -9.78
CA GLU A 146 8.61 -7.34 -10.60
C GLU A 146 8.89 -7.14 -12.10
N GLY A 147 9.05 -5.88 -12.53
CA GLY A 147 9.36 -5.58 -13.94
C GLY A 147 10.72 -6.14 -14.36
N SER A 148 11.74 -6.06 -13.51
CA SER A 148 13.04 -6.68 -13.78
C SER A 148 12.98 -8.20 -13.74
N ALA A 149 12.15 -8.80 -12.89
CA ALA A 149 11.92 -10.25 -12.90
C ALA A 149 11.28 -10.72 -14.22
N LEU A 150 10.30 -9.97 -14.76
CA LEU A 150 9.74 -10.29 -16.08
C LEU A 150 10.78 -10.15 -17.20
N LYS A 151 11.61 -9.10 -17.17
CA LYS A 151 12.72 -8.92 -18.13
C LYS A 151 13.79 -10.00 -18.00
N LEU A 152 14.05 -10.47 -16.77
CA LEU A 152 14.93 -11.62 -16.53
C LEU A 152 14.38 -12.86 -17.22
N ALA A 153 13.08 -13.12 -17.07
CA ALA A 153 12.44 -14.25 -17.72
C ALA A 153 12.52 -14.15 -19.26
N GLU A 154 12.24 -12.97 -19.82
CA GLU A 154 12.37 -12.74 -21.27
C GLU A 154 13.80 -12.97 -21.77
N ALA A 155 14.82 -12.50 -21.04
CA ALA A 155 16.22 -12.71 -21.39
C ALA A 155 16.62 -14.20 -21.30
N ALA A 156 16.19 -14.89 -20.24
CA ALA A 156 16.46 -16.31 -20.06
C ALA A 156 15.77 -17.17 -21.14
N ASP A 157 14.51 -16.89 -21.49
CA ASP A 157 13.80 -17.56 -22.59
C ASP A 157 14.49 -17.35 -23.95
N ALA A 158 15.16 -16.20 -24.13
CA ALA A 158 15.96 -15.91 -25.31
C ALA A 158 17.38 -16.54 -25.28
N GLY A 159 17.75 -17.24 -24.20
CA GLY A 159 19.08 -17.82 -24.00
C GLY A 159 20.17 -16.80 -23.62
N ASP A 160 19.80 -15.54 -23.35
CA ASP A 160 20.74 -14.49 -22.94
C ASP A 160 20.92 -14.47 -21.42
N MET A 161 21.61 -15.49 -20.92
CA MET A 161 21.87 -15.67 -19.49
C MET A 161 22.72 -14.56 -18.86
N PRO A 162 23.72 -13.96 -19.53
CA PRO A 162 24.39 -12.75 -19.03
C PRO A 162 23.43 -11.58 -18.82
N LYS A 163 22.50 -11.35 -19.75
CA LYS A 163 21.49 -10.30 -19.59
C LYS A 163 20.50 -10.63 -18.48
N ALA A 164 20.04 -11.87 -18.38
CA ALA A 164 19.20 -12.33 -17.28
C ALA A 164 19.86 -12.08 -15.91
N ALA A 165 21.15 -12.41 -15.77
CA ALA A 165 21.90 -12.15 -14.54
C ALA A 165 21.97 -10.65 -14.18
N SER A 166 22.05 -9.75 -15.17
CA SER A 166 22.03 -8.30 -14.91
C SER A 166 20.72 -7.86 -14.25
N TYR A 167 19.57 -8.42 -14.69
CA TYR A 167 18.27 -8.09 -14.11
C TYR A 167 18.10 -8.64 -12.68
N MET A 168 18.79 -9.71 -12.31
CA MET A 168 18.80 -10.18 -10.91
C MET A 168 19.43 -9.15 -9.95
N SER A 169 20.41 -8.37 -10.43
CA SER A 169 21.00 -7.27 -9.66
C SER A 169 20.02 -6.11 -9.47
N ASP A 170 19.23 -5.79 -10.50
CA ASP A 170 18.16 -4.80 -10.40
C ASP A 170 17.11 -5.21 -9.37
N ILE A 171 16.67 -6.48 -9.41
CA ILE A 171 15.73 -7.04 -8.42
C ILE A 171 16.25 -6.84 -7.00
N MET A 172 17.51 -7.23 -6.73
CA MET A 172 18.12 -7.08 -5.40
C MET A 172 18.18 -5.62 -4.95
N THR A 173 18.55 -4.71 -5.85
CA THR A 173 18.58 -3.27 -5.59
C THR A 173 17.18 -2.77 -5.19
N GLY A 174 16.14 -3.21 -5.92
CA GLY A 174 14.75 -2.94 -5.60
C GLY A 174 14.31 -3.47 -4.23
N CYS A 175 14.67 -4.72 -3.92
CA CYS A 175 14.37 -5.34 -2.63
C CYS A 175 14.97 -4.52 -1.47
N VAL A 176 16.25 -4.14 -1.57
CA VAL A 176 16.92 -3.36 -0.55
C VAL A 176 16.31 -1.96 -0.41
N ALA A 177 16.04 -1.27 -1.52
CA ALA A 177 15.43 0.06 -1.49
C ALA A 177 14.04 0.06 -0.84
N CYS A 178 13.20 -0.92 -1.17
CA CYS A 178 11.89 -1.08 -0.54
C CYS A 178 12.03 -1.37 0.96
N HIS A 179 12.93 -2.28 1.33
CA HIS A 179 13.16 -2.60 2.74
C HIS A 179 13.67 -1.41 3.55
N GLN A 180 14.62 -0.63 3.03
CA GLN A 180 15.14 0.55 3.73
C GLN A 180 14.06 1.61 3.98
N LYS A 181 13.11 1.77 3.06
CA LYS A 181 12.06 2.78 3.18
C LYS A 181 10.88 2.33 4.04
N PHE A 182 10.46 1.08 3.89
CA PHE A 182 9.16 0.62 4.40
C PHE A 182 9.24 -0.50 5.44
N ARG A 183 10.39 -1.17 5.63
CA ARG A 183 10.45 -2.30 6.56
C ARG A 183 10.35 -1.80 8.00
N GLY A 184 9.20 -2.08 8.63
CA GLY A 184 9.03 -2.00 10.07
C GLY A 184 9.54 -3.24 10.80
N VAL A 185 8.96 -3.54 11.97
CA VAL A 185 9.24 -4.79 12.69
C VAL A 185 8.79 -5.98 11.82
N PRO A 186 9.66 -6.97 11.54
CA PRO A 186 9.29 -8.08 10.67
C PRO A 186 8.02 -8.80 11.16
N GLY A 187 7.11 -9.13 10.25
CA GLY A 187 6.04 -10.13 10.40
C GLY A 187 4.90 -9.89 11.36
N ILE A 188 4.67 -8.66 11.82
CA ILE A 188 3.40 -8.27 12.43
C ILE A 188 2.94 -6.99 11.75
N SER A 189 1.75 -7.01 11.15
CA SER A 189 1.08 -5.76 10.76
C SER A 189 0.32 -5.25 11.98
N ALA A 190 0.77 -4.15 12.57
CA ALA A 190 0.07 -3.45 13.65
C ALA A 190 -1.22 -2.75 13.17
N ASN A 191 -1.45 -2.68 11.85
CA ASN A 191 -2.51 -1.87 11.25
C ASN A 191 -3.70 -2.69 10.72
N LEU A 192 -3.79 -3.98 11.09
CA LEU A 192 -4.95 -4.84 10.81
C LEU A 192 -5.82 -4.99 12.07
N MET A 193 -7.15 -4.96 11.92
CA MET A 193 -8.09 -5.08 13.04
C MET A 193 -8.09 -6.45 13.72
N THR A 194 -7.67 -7.49 13.02
CA THR A 194 -7.47 -8.83 13.60
C THR A 194 -5.98 -9.02 13.78
N PRO A 195 -5.45 -9.02 15.02
CA PRO A 195 -4.06 -9.37 15.26
C PRO A 195 -3.82 -10.80 14.76
N LEU A 196 -2.56 -11.11 14.43
CA LEU A 196 -2.12 -12.50 14.42
C LEU A 196 -2.62 -13.14 15.72
N SER A 197 -3.51 -14.14 15.60
CA SER A 197 -3.72 -15.08 16.69
C SER A 197 -2.33 -15.54 17.11
N LYS A 198 -2.00 -15.30 18.39
CA LYS A 198 -0.73 -15.70 18.98
C LYS A 198 -0.48 -17.18 18.79
#